data_AF-H1LCU6-F1
#
_entry.id   AF-H1LCU6-F1
#
_cell.length_a   1.000
_cell.length_b   1.000
_cell.length_c   1.000
_cell.angle_alpha   90.00
_cell.angle_beta   90.00
_cell.angle_gamma   90.00
#
_symmetry.space_group_name_H-M   'P 1'
#
loop_
_entity.id
_entity.type
_entity.pdbx_description
1 polymer ?
#
loop_
_entity_poly.entity_id
_entity_poly.type
_entity_poly.pdbx_seq_one_letter_code
_entity_poly.pdbx_strand_id
1 'polypeptide(L)' 'MVLSVKYQDHPLKGKWFDHRELHIKPDWLLIYRKDNQQLFLTLVATGSHADLFNM' A
#
# COMPACT_ATOMS: atom_id res chain seq x y z
N MET A 1 7.78 14.18 4.92
CA MET A 1 6.34 14.23 5.24
C MET A 1 5.93 12.85 5.72
N VAL A 2 5.82 12.65 7.03
CA VAL A 2 5.47 11.36 7.64
C VAL A 2 3.98 11.17 7.43
N LEU A 3 3.56 10.15 6.68
CA LEU A 3 2.15 9.77 6.64
C LEU A 3 1.73 9.46 8.08
N SER A 4 0.67 10.13 8.56
CA SER A 4 0.21 9.96 9.95
C SER A 4 0.07 8.48 10.29
N VAL A 5 0.51 8.09 11.50
CA VAL A 5 0.49 6.72 12.04
C VAL A 5 -0.83 5.99 11.78
N LYS A 6 -1.95 6.72 11.72
CA LYS A 6 -3.29 6.24 11.39
C LYS A 6 -3.40 5.44 10.08
N TYR A 7 -2.57 5.73 9.09
CA TYR A 7 -2.63 5.08 7.78
C TYR A 7 -1.74 3.84 7.67
N GLN A 8 -0.94 3.56 8.71
CA GLN A 8 -0.07 2.39 8.77
C GLN A 8 0.73 2.14 7.49
N ASP A 9 1.23 3.21 6.85
CA ASP A 9 1.98 3.12 5.60
C ASP A 9 3.28 2.32 5.81
N HIS A 10 3.42 1.20 5.12
CA HIS A 10 4.61 0.36 5.24
C HIS A 10 4.96 -0.34 3.91
N PRO A 11 6.26 -0.63 3.67
CA PRO A 11 6.66 -1.41 2.51
C PRO A 11 6.19 -2.86 2.65
N LEU A 12 5.69 -3.43 1.57
CA LEU A 12 5.38 -4.85 1.47
C LEU A 12 6.67 -5.65 1.28
N LYS A 13 6.61 -6.96 1.56
CA LYS A 13 7.76 -7.89 1.47
C LYS A 13 7.49 -8.97 0.43
N GLY A 14 8.53 -9.75 0.08
CA GLY A 14 8.42 -10.87 -0.85
C GLY A 14 8.17 -10.42 -2.28
N LYS A 15 7.19 -11.02 -2.97
CA LYS A 15 6.83 -10.67 -4.36
C LYS A 15 6.41 -9.20 -4.55
N TRP A 16 6.05 -8.53 -3.45
CA TRP A 16 5.60 -7.14 -3.42
C TRP A 16 6.66 -6.18 -2.85
N PHE A 17 7.96 -6.54 -2.85
CA PHE A 17 9.02 -5.76 -2.18
C PHE A 17 9.12 -4.29 -2.63
N ASP A 18 8.73 -3.99 -3.87
CA ASP A 18 8.76 -2.63 -4.44
C ASP A 18 7.39 -1.91 -4.31
N HIS A 19 6.49 -2.47 -3.50
CA HIS A 19 5.16 -1.94 -3.25
C HIS A 19 5.02 -1.53 -1.79
N ARG A 20 4.02 -0.70 -1.54
CA ARG A 20 3.65 -0.22 -0.21
C ARG A 20 2.18 -0.49 0.01
N GLU A 21 1.83 -0.72 1.26
CA GLU A 21 0.45 -0.83 1.72
C GLU A 21 0.11 0.34 2.62
N LEU A 22 -1.14 0.82 2.51
CA LEU A 22 -1.74 1.83 3.35
C LEU A 22 -3.15 1.41 3.78
N HIS A 23 -3.47 1.63 5.06
CA HIS A 23 -4.79 1.38 5.65
C HIS A 23 -5.64 2.65 5.56
N ILE A 24 -6.61 2.67 4.64
CA ILE A 24 -7.61 3.76 4.54
C ILE A 24 -8.63 3.63 5.69
N LYS A 25 -9.00 2.39 6.02
CA LYS A 25 -9.81 1.97 7.18
C LYS A 25 -9.25 0.64 7.73
N PRO A 26 -9.69 0.15 8.91
CA PRO A 26 -9.14 -1.06 9.51
C PRO A 26 -9.08 -2.29 8.59
N ASP A 27 -10.04 -2.43 7.68
CA ASP A 27 -10.04 -3.51 6.67
C ASP A 27 -10.24 -2.96 5.25
N TRP A 28 -9.68 -1.77 4.98
CA TRP A 28 -9.63 -1.21 3.63
C TRP A 28 -8.23 -0.73 3.32
N LEU A 29 -7.57 -1.46 2.44
CA LEU A 29 -6.18 -1.31 2.08
C LEU A 29 -6.02 -0.68 0.70
N LEU A 30 -4.90 0.01 0.53
CA LEU A 30 -4.40 0.47 -0.77
C LEU A 30 -2.99 -0.07 -0.95
N ILE A 31 -2.78 -0.83 -2.03
CA ILE A 31 -1.45 -1.22 -2.50
C ILE A 31 -1.02 -0.24 -3.58
N TYR A 32 0.16 0.34 -3.42
CA TYR A 32 0.67 1.34 -4.33
C TYR A 32 2.19 1.29 -4.46
N ARG A 33 2.71 1.89 -5.52
CA ARG A 33 4.15 2.01 -5.80
C ARG A 33 4.53 3.47 -6.01
N LYS A 34 5.67 3.89 -5.46
CA LYS A 34 6.25 5.21 -5.68
C LYS A 34 7.41 5.09 -6.64
N ASP A 35 7.35 5.83 -7.75
CA ASP A 35 8.55 6.08 -8.55
C ASP A 35 9.24 7.34 -8.00
N ASN A 36 10.49 7.19 -7.58
CA ASN A 36 11.26 8.29 -6.97
C ASN A 36 11.99 9.13 -8.02
N GLN A 37 12.06 8.69 -9.27
CA GLN A 37 12.74 9.39 -10.36
C GLN A 37 11.79 10.29 -11.14
N GLN A 38 10.56 9.84 -11.30
CA GLN A 38 9.48 10.61 -11.88
C GLN A 38 8.37 10.60 -10.85
N LEU A 39 7.90 11.76 -10.38
CA LEU A 39 6.92 11.93 -9.28
C LEU A 39 5.55 11.27 -9.55
N PHE A 40 5.54 9.95 -9.73
CA PHE A 40 4.41 9.12 -10.11
C PHE A 40 4.07 8.16 -8.97
N LEU A 41 2.77 8.04 -8.74
CA LEU A 41 2.20 7.06 -7.84
C LEU A 41 1.35 6.10 -8.67
N THR A 42 1.73 4.83 -8.70
CA THR A 42 0.91 3.79 -9.33
C THR A 42 0.02 3.16 -8.27
N LEU A 43 -1.29 3.29 -8.43
CA LEU A 43 -2.28 2.59 -7.61
C LEU A 43 -2.47 1.20 -8.19
N VAL A 44 -2.13 0.18 -7.42
CA VAL A 44 -2.10 -1.21 -7.90
C VAL A 44 -3.41 -1.92 -7.61
N ALA A 45 -3.90 -1.83 -6.37
CA ALA A 45 -5.15 -2.45 -5.97
C ALA A 45 -5.68 -1.84 -4.67
N THR A 46 -6.98 -2.01 -4.43
CA THR A 46 -7.62 -1.65 -3.16
C THR A 46 -8.71 -2.66 -2.81
N GLY A 47 -8.89 -2.94 -1.53
CA GLY A 47 -9.80 -3.99 -1.05
C GLY A 47 -9.56 -4.33 0.42
N SER A 48 -10.23 -5.37 0.92
CA SER A 48 -9.96 -5.96 2.23
C SER A 48 -8.67 -6.79 2.23
N HIS A 49 -8.24 -7.26 3.41
CA HIS A 49 -7.13 -8.22 3.49
C HIS A 49 -7.44 -9.52 2.72
N ALA A 50 -8.68 -10.00 2.80
CA ALA A 50 -9.13 -11.20 2.10
C ALA A 50 -9.05 -11.03 0.58
N ASP A 51 -9.51 -9.89 0.07
CA ASP A 51 -9.51 -9.61 -1.38
C ASP A 51 -8.11 -9.53 -1.97
N LEU A 52 -7.16 -8.95 -1.23
CA LEU A 52 -5.83 -8.63 -1.75
C LEU A 52 -4.77 -9.71 -1.47
N PHE A 53 -4.93 -10.45 -0.37
CA PHE A 53 -3.97 -11.45 0.07
C PHE A 53 -4.53 -12.88 0.09
N ASN A 54 -5.77 -13.07 -0.35
CA ASN A 54 -6.43 -14.37 -0.43
C ASN A 54 -6.41 -15.11 0.93
N MET A 55 -6.72 -14.34 1.98
CA MET A 55 -6.80 -14.77 3.39
C MET A 55 -8.22 -15.17 3.77
#